data_AF-A0A959P1S5-F1
#
_entry.id   AF-A0A959P1S5-F1
#
_cell.length_a   1.000
_cell.length_b   1.000
_cell.length_c   1.000
_cell.angle_alpha   90.00
_cell.angle_beta   90.00
_cell.angle_gamma   90.00
#
_symmetry.space_group_name_H-M   'P 1'
#
loop_
_entity.id
_entity.type
_entity.pdbx_description
1 polymer ?
#
loop_
_entity_poly.entity_id
_entity_poly.type
_entity_poly.pdbx_seq_one_letter_code
_entity_poly.pdbx_strand_id
1 'polypeptide(L)'
;RRSGNNSLRSQRPGLFYPIYYDPLSDQFALDSVNKHMVKLLPIDKDGVERCWRWSSERFILNIEKYIEIKKTKDEYTIYIKERESDYEGEKAKTIWDKPYYSGQTGTNELKNDFQEKVFSYPKSPYLIKDIIHICTNDGDIILDCFGGSGTTAKAVTQLNQENNGNRKFILCEQMNYIDKVTIKRIEKNLSSNHTFCYAELTKLNGKYIDEINKSNSTKDLIRIWQSIKKGGFLSIKVDPKEFDKNVSNFEKLNLEDQKKFLIKVLDKNHLYVNYSEINDKDYGIIDEDKRLNKQFYSLK
;
A
#
# COMPACT_ATOMS: atom_id res chain seq x y z
N ARG A 1 0.86 -35.66 9.00
CA ARG A 1 1.72 -35.16 10.12
C ARG A 1 2.22 -33.74 9.84
N ARG A 2 2.61 -32.97 10.86
CA ARG A 2 3.18 -31.60 10.72
C ARG A 2 4.72 -31.64 10.64
N SER A 3 5.32 -30.75 9.85
CA SER A 3 6.76 -30.49 9.80
C SER A 3 7.04 -29.04 10.23
N GLY A 4 8.28 -28.75 10.66
CA GLY A 4 8.70 -27.42 11.10
C GLY A 4 8.38 -27.12 12.57
N ASN A 5 8.15 -25.84 12.88
CA ASN A 5 7.92 -25.38 14.26
C ASN A 5 6.68 -26.03 14.89
N ASN A 6 6.80 -26.36 16.19
CA ASN A 6 5.76 -27.01 17.00
C ASN A 6 5.28 -28.36 16.42
N SER A 7 6.22 -29.16 15.92
CA SER A 7 5.93 -30.46 15.30
C SER A 7 6.21 -31.66 16.20
N LEU A 8 6.94 -31.52 17.30
CA LEU A 8 7.31 -32.63 18.18
C LEU A 8 6.22 -32.93 19.21
N ARG A 9 6.07 -34.21 19.59
CA ARG A 9 5.13 -34.63 20.65
C ARG A 9 5.35 -33.86 21.96
N SER A 10 6.60 -33.63 22.35
CA SER A 10 6.94 -32.88 23.56
C SER A 10 6.39 -31.45 23.56
N GLN A 11 6.21 -30.85 22.38
CA GLN A 11 5.69 -29.49 22.24
C GLN A 11 4.16 -29.46 22.24
N ARG A 12 3.49 -30.50 21.74
CA ARG A 12 2.02 -30.57 21.58
C ARG A 12 1.49 -31.98 21.86
N PRO A 13 1.55 -32.47 23.11
CA PRO A 13 1.25 -33.86 23.43
C PRO A 13 -0.19 -34.26 23.07
N GLY A 14 -1.16 -33.36 23.21
CA GLY A 14 -2.56 -33.62 22.85
C GLY A 14 -2.83 -33.86 21.36
N LEU A 15 -1.85 -33.63 20.48
CA LEU A 15 -1.95 -33.91 19.04
C LEU A 15 -1.19 -35.18 18.62
N PHE A 16 -0.74 -35.97 19.60
CA PHE A 16 -0.18 -37.30 19.39
C PHE A 16 -1.21 -38.33 19.86
N TYR A 17 -1.96 -38.89 18.93
CA TYR A 17 -2.96 -39.92 19.20
C TYR A 17 -2.99 -40.94 18.06
N PRO A 18 -3.36 -42.20 18.34
CA PRO A 18 -3.49 -43.21 17.30
C PRO A 18 -4.70 -42.92 16.41
N ILE A 19 -4.53 -43.12 15.11
CA ILE A 19 -5.63 -43.18 14.15
C ILE A 19 -5.65 -44.59 13.60
N TYR A 20 -6.79 -45.26 13.66
CA TYR A 20 -6.98 -46.60 13.14
C TYR A 20 -7.66 -46.52 11.78
N TYR A 21 -7.13 -47.23 10.78
CA TYR A 21 -7.70 -47.28 9.44
C TYR A 21 -8.01 -48.73 9.06
N ASP A 22 -9.20 -48.99 8.54
CA ASP A 22 -9.61 -50.29 8.02
C ASP A 22 -9.49 -50.33 6.49
N PRO A 23 -8.52 -51.08 5.93
CA PRO A 23 -8.36 -51.21 4.49
C PRO A 23 -9.51 -51.91 3.75
N LEU A 24 -10.37 -52.65 4.45
CA LEU A 24 -11.48 -53.39 3.84
C LEU A 24 -12.72 -52.53 3.66
N SER A 25 -13.01 -51.66 4.64
CA SER A 25 -14.19 -50.80 4.65
C SER A 25 -13.90 -49.34 4.29
N ASP A 26 -12.62 -48.96 4.14
CA ASP A 26 -12.16 -47.58 3.93
C ASP A 26 -12.62 -46.62 5.04
N GLN A 27 -12.67 -47.12 6.28
CA GLN A 27 -13.14 -46.37 7.45
C GLN A 27 -12.00 -46.03 8.42
N PHE A 28 -12.18 -44.94 9.16
CA PHE A 28 -11.28 -44.50 10.22
C PHE A 28 -11.96 -44.61 11.59
N ALA A 29 -11.17 -44.92 12.61
CA ALA A 29 -11.57 -44.88 14.01
C ALA A 29 -10.46 -44.28 14.87
N LEU A 30 -10.82 -43.70 16.02
CA LEU A 30 -9.84 -43.21 17.00
C LEU A 30 -9.56 -44.23 18.11
N ASP A 31 -10.49 -45.15 18.32
CA ASP A 31 -10.36 -46.27 19.23
C ASP A 31 -10.25 -47.57 18.45
N SER A 32 -9.52 -48.56 18.97
CA SER A 32 -9.30 -49.83 18.27
C SER A 32 -10.59 -50.66 18.27
N VAL A 33 -11.26 -50.73 17.12
CA VAL A 33 -12.57 -51.42 17.02
C VAL A 33 -12.43 -52.86 16.52
N ASN A 34 -11.44 -53.19 15.68
CA ASN A 34 -11.34 -54.49 14.99
C ASN A 34 -9.88 -54.97 14.77
N LYS A 35 -9.68 -56.30 14.66
CA LYS A 35 -8.36 -56.93 14.40
C LYS A 35 -7.71 -56.56 13.05
N HIS A 36 -8.50 -56.08 12.09
CA HIS A 36 -8.04 -55.76 10.73
C HIS A 36 -7.62 -54.29 10.57
N MET A 37 -7.78 -53.47 11.61
CA MET A 37 -7.42 -52.05 11.54
C MET A 37 -5.91 -51.84 11.71
N VAL A 38 -5.36 -51.02 10.82
CA VAL A 38 -3.96 -50.58 10.86
C VAL A 38 -3.84 -49.35 11.75
N LYS A 39 -2.96 -49.42 12.75
CA LYS A 39 -2.66 -48.30 13.65
C LYS A 39 -1.68 -47.33 12.99
N LEU A 40 -2.10 -46.09 12.84
CA LEU A 40 -1.32 -45.00 12.26
C LEU A 40 -0.92 -44.01 13.36
N LEU A 41 0.38 -43.76 13.45
CA LEU A 41 0.95 -42.77 14.37
C LEU A 41 1.70 -41.69 13.57
N PRO A 42 1.79 -40.45 14.09
CA PRO A 42 2.49 -39.37 13.43
C PRO A 42 4.02 -39.49 13.63
N ILE A 43 4.61 -40.63 13.26
CA ILE A 43 6.05 -40.88 13.35
C ILE A 43 6.66 -40.63 11.96
N ASP A 44 7.83 -40.00 11.91
CA ASP A 44 8.58 -39.82 10.66
C ASP A 44 9.50 -41.01 10.35
N LYS A 45 10.19 -40.98 9.20
CA LYS A 45 11.03 -42.09 8.73
C LYS A 45 12.24 -42.35 9.65
N ASP A 46 12.64 -41.34 10.41
CA ASP A 46 13.76 -41.40 11.35
C ASP A 46 13.31 -41.84 12.75
N GLY A 47 12.04 -42.22 12.91
CA GLY A 47 11.46 -42.67 14.19
C GLY A 47 11.08 -41.52 15.13
N VAL A 48 11.10 -40.26 14.68
CA VAL A 48 10.79 -39.12 15.55
C VAL A 48 9.28 -38.97 15.72
N GLU A 49 8.83 -38.91 16.97
CA GLU A 49 7.44 -38.67 17.34
C GLU A 49 7.01 -37.22 17.02
N ARG A 50 6.29 -37.04 15.91
CA ARG A 50 5.69 -35.77 15.51
C ARG A 50 4.24 -35.65 15.98
N CYS A 51 3.57 -34.55 15.64
CA CYS A 51 2.14 -34.37 15.92
C CYS A 51 1.30 -34.39 14.64
N TRP A 52 0.01 -34.76 14.80
CA TRP A 52 -1.01 -34.49 13.80
C TRP A 52 -1.25 -32.99 13.64
N ARG A 53 -1.87 -32.58 12.52
CA ARG A 53 -2.23 -31.18 12.29
C ARG A 53 -3.48 -30.76 13.05
N TRP A 54 -4.38 -31.72 13.32
CA TRP A 54 -5.70 -31.52 13.93
C TRP A 54 -5.82 -32.34 15.22
N SER A 55 -6.71 -31.90 16.12
CA SER A 55 -7.13 -32.73 17.26
C SER A 55 -7.99 -33.90 16.80
N SER A 56 -8.18 -34.87 17.68
CA SER A 56 -9.08 -36.02 17.49
C SER A 56 -10.47 -35.59 17.04
N GLU A 57 -11.08 -34.60 17.71
CA GLU A 57 -12.43 -34.15 17.36
C GLU A 57 -12.47 -33.50 15.97
N ARG A 58 -11.52 -32.61 15.69
CA ARG A 58 -11.44 -31.95 14.38
C ARG A 58 -11.15 -32.96 13.27
N PHE A 59 -10.36 -34.00 13.53
CA PHE A 59 -10.13 -35.06 12.57
C PHE A 59 -11.45 -35.73 12.19
N ILE A 60 -12.24 -36.23 13.16
CA ILE A 60 -13.52 -36.91 12.92
C ILE A 60 -14.47 -36.07 12.07
N LEU A 61 -14.65 -34.79 12.44
CA LEU A 61 -15.54 -33.86 11.73
C LEU A 61 -15.17 -33.65 10.26
N ASN A 62 -13.93 -33.94 9.88
CA ASN A 62 -13.33 -33.58 8.60
C ASN A 62 -12.84 -34.78 7.79
N ILE A 63 -13.10 -36.02 8.24
CA ILE A 63 -12.65 -37.26 7.57
C ILE A 63 -13.09 -37.25 6.11
N GLU A 64 -14.40 -37.19 5.87
CA GLU A 64 -14.98 -37.38 4.54
C GLU A 64 -14.53 -36.29 3.55
N LYS A 65 -14.48 -35.03 4.03
CA LYS A 65 -14.18 -33.90 3.16
C LYS A 65 -12.69 -33.77 2.86
N TYR A 66 -11.82 -34.03 3.83
CA TYR A 66 -10.42 -33.61 3.75
C TYR A 66 -9.40 -34.70 3.89
N ILE A 67 -9.75 -35.88 4.37
CA ILE A 67 -8.76 -36.93 4.59
C ILE A 67 -8.65 -37.81 3.35
N GLU A 68 -7.42 -38.10 2.95
CA GLU A 68 -7.10 -39.15 1.97
C GLU A 68 -6.10 -40.09 2.60
N ILE A 69 -6.24 -41.38 2.32
CA ILE A 69 -5.21 -42.34 2.64
C ILE A 69 -4.57 -42.86 1.36
N LYS A 70 -3.25 -42.99 1.39
CA LYS A 70 -2.50 -43.60 0.29
C LYS A 70 -1.65 -44.73 0.84
N LYS A 71 -1.73 -45.89 0.17
CA LYS A 71 -0.86 -47.03 0.43
C LYS A 71 0.46 -46.82 -0.31
N THR A 72 1.56 -46.71 0.43
CA THR A 72 2.92 -46.85 -0.10
C THR A 72 3.35 -48.31 0.07
N LYS A 73 4.52 -48.70 -0.47
CA LYS A 73 4.96 -50.11 -0.61
C LYS A 73 4.63 -51.00 0.60
N ASP A 74 4.81 -50.51 1.84
CA ASP A 74 4.54 -51.27 3.07
C ASP A 74 3.73 -50.49 4.14
N GLU A 75 3.27 -49.26 3.87
CA GLU A 75 2.63 -48.41 4.89
C GLU A 75 1.44 -47.62 4.34
N TYR A 76 0.51 -47.25 5.24
CA TYR A 76 -0.57 -46.32 4.93
C TYR A 76 -0.22 -44.93 5.43
N THR A 77 -0.34 -43.91 4.58
CA THR A 77 -0.06 -42.52 4.93
C THR A 77 -1.31 -41.65 4.77
N ILE A 78 -1.61 -40.87 5.81
CA ILE A 78 -2.69 -39.88 5.82
C ILE A 78 -2.23 -38.58 5.16
N TYR A 79 -2.98 -38.15 4.15
CA TYR A 79 -2.88 -36.85 3.50
C TYR A 79 -4.10 -35.99 3.85
N ILE A 80 -3.90 -34.68 3.91
CA ILE A 80 -4.98 -33.70 4.03
C ILE A 80 -5.14 -33.04 2.67
N LYS A 81 -6.32 -33.17 2.08
CA LYS A 81 -6.73 -32.51 0.85
C LYS A 81 -6.99 -31.04 1.14
N GLU A 82 -6.47 -30.15 0.29
CA GLU A 82 -6.97 -28.77 0.22
C GLU A 82 -8.07 -28.75 -0.86
N ARG A 83 -9.21 -28.14 -0.56
CA ARG A 83 -10.36 -28.07 -1.48
C ARG A 83 -10.45 -26.66 -2.02
N GLU A 84 -10.59 -26.53 -3.34
CA GLU A 84 -10.81 -25.23 -3.98
C GLU A 84 -12.05 -24.53 -3.44
N SER A 85 -13.11 -25.29 -3.10
CA SER A 85 -14.35 -24.75 -2.53
C SER A 85 -14.22 -24.10 -1.16
N ASP A 86 -13.08 -24.23 -0.48
CA ASP A 86 -12.83 -23.55 0.80
C ASP A 86 -12.15 -22.19 0.63
N TYR A 87 -11.72 -21.86 -0.59
CA TYR A 87 -10.97 -20.66 -0.86
C TYR A 87 -11.65 -19.86 -1.97
N GLU A 88 -11.87 -18.58 -1.70
CA GLU A 88 -12.12 -17.62 -2.77
C GLU A 88 -10.77 -17.22 -3.37
N GLY A 89 -10.27 -18.06 -4.28
CA GLY A 89 -9.00 -17.86 -4.99
C GLY A 89 -7.80 -18.57 -4.36
N GLU A 90 -6.60 -18.06 -4.65
CA GLU A 90 -5.34 -18.67 -4.22
C GLU A 90 -4.78 -17.97 -2.97
N LYS A 91 -4.18 -18.74 -2.06
CA LYS A 91 -3.42 -18.16 -0.94
C LYS A 91 -2.25 -17.35 -1.47
N ALA A 92 -2.09 -16.13 -0.95
CA ALA A 92 -0.94 -15.29 -1.26
C ALA A 92 0.38 -15.99 -0.92
N LYS A 93 1.29 -16.04 -1.89
CA LYS A 93 2.64 -16.57 -1.71
C LYS A 93 3.55 -15.49 -1.13
N THR A 94 4.72 -15.88 -0.62
CA THR A 94 5.74 -14.93 -0.18
C THR A 94 6.37 -14.17 -1.35
N ILE A 95 6.51 -14.83 -2.51
CA ILE A 95 7.05 -14.25 -3.75
C ILE A 95 5.95 -14.19 -4.79
N TRP A 96 5.84 -13.04 -5.44
CA TRP A 96 4.79 -12.72 -6.42
C TRP A 96 5.45 -12.51 -7.77
N ASP A 97 5.33 -13.49 -8.66
CA ASP A 97 6.10 -13.61 -9.91
C ASP A 97 5.22 -13.77 -11.16
N LYS A 98 3.93 -13.47 -11.04
CA LYS A 98 3.00 -13.56 -12.17
C LYS A 98 3.46 -12.61 -13.31
N PRO A 99 3.40 -13.02 -14.59
CA PRO A 99 3.93 -12.23 -15.72
C PRO A 99 3.38 -10.79 -15.81
N TYR A 100 2.12 -10.61 -15.45
CA TYR A 100 1.44 -9.31 -15.47
C TYR A 100 1.84 -8.37 -14.33
N TYR A 101 2.69 -8.77 -13.39
CA TYR A 101 3.26 -7.88 -12.37
C TYR A 101 4.47 -7.09 -12.87
N SER A 102 4.96 -7.39 -14.07
CA SER A 102 6.17 -6.77 -14.62
C SER A 102 6.04 -5.25 -14.82
N GLY A 103 7.18 -4.55 -14.77
CA GLY A 103 7.25 -3.13 -15.13
C GLY A 103 6.91 -2.86 -16.61
N GLN A 104 7.11 -3.85 -17.49
CA GLN A 104 6.70 -3.77 -18.89
C GLN A 104 5.17 -3.70 -18.99
N THR A 105 4.46 -4.51 -18.20
CA THR A 105 2.99 -4.44 -18.11
C THR A 105 2.54 -3.05 -17.64
N GLY A 106 3.15 -2.51 -16.59
CA GLY A 106 2.84 -1.14 -16.14
C GLY A 106 3.05 -0.09 -17.24
N THR A 107 4.14 -0.23 -18.02
CA THR A 107 4.45 0.69 -19.13
C THR A 107 3.43 0.57 -20.25
N ASN A 108 3.05 -0.65 -20.63
CA ASN A 108 2.06 -0.91 -21.68
C ASN A 108 0.67 -0.43 -21.28
N GLU A 109 0.26 -0.68 -20.03
CA GLU A 109 -1.02 -0.20 -19.48
C GLU A 109 -1.12 1.32 -19.53
N LEU A 110 -0.06 2.01 -19.12
CA LEU A 110 -0.04 3.46 -19.20
C LEU A 110 0.01 3.97 -20.66
N LYS A 111 0.76 3.29 -21.54
CA LYS A 111 0.76 3.61 -22.96
C LYS A 111 -0.63 3.42 -23.58
N ASN A 112 -1.40 2.43 -23.17
CA ASN A 112 -2.79 2.26 -23.63
C ASN A 112 -3.69 3.39 -23.09
N ASP A 113 -3.46 3.85 -21.86
CA ASP A 113 -4.17 4.98 -21.28
C ASP A 113 -3.87 6.29 -22.03
N PHE A 114 -2.65 6.52 -22.53
CA PHE A 114 -2.28 7.81 -23.14
C PHE A 114 -2.01 7.77 -24.65
N GLN A 115 -1.95 6.59 -25.24
CA GLN A 115 -1.47 6.32 -26.62
C GLN A 115 0.01 6.67 -26.86
N GLU A 116 0.73 7.12 -25.83
CA GLU A 116 2.16 7.44 -25.87
C GLU A 116 2.82 7.19 -24.50
N LYS A 117 4.16 7.26 -24.45
CA LYS A 117 4.91 7.07 -23.21
C LYS A 117 5.02 8.39 -22.45
N VAL A 118 4.13 8.62 -21.49
CA VAL A 118 4.07 9.86 -20.69
C VAL A 118 4.77 9.79 -19.32
N PHE A 119 5.18 8.59 -18.88
CA PHE A 119 5.79 8.39 -17.57
C PHE A 119 6.84 7.28 -17.59
N SER A 120 7.81 7.37 -16.70
CA SER A 120 8.88 6.39 -16.56
C SER A 120 8.62 5.46 -15.38
N TYR A 121 8.78 4.16 -15.59
CA TYR A 121 8.68 3.12 -14.55
C TYR A 121 7.34 3.08 -13.77
N PRO A 122 6.16 3.18 -14.43
CA PRO A 122 4.89 2.97 -13.74
C PRO A 122 4.81 1.53 -13.19
N LYS A 123 4.25 1.37 -11.98
CA LYS A 123 3.93 0.05 -11.44
C LYS A 123 2.82 -0.60 -12.25
N SER A 124 2.80 -1.93 -12.30
CA SER A 124 1.69 -2.68 -12.90
C SER A 124 0.42 -2.52 -12.07
N PRO A 125 -0.73 -2.12 -12.66
CA PRO A 125 -1.99 -2.03 -11.93
C PRO A 125 -2.46 -3.39 -11.43
N TYR A 126 -2.13 -4.48 -12.10
CA TYR A 126 -2.52 -5.84 -11.68
C TYR A 126 -1.85 -6.27 -10.38
N LEU A 127 -0.57 -5.89 -10.19
CA LEU A 127 0.12 -6.15 -8.92
C LEU A 127 -0.55 -5.39 -7.78
N ILE A 128 -0.82 -4.10 -7.99
CA ILE A 128 -1.45 -3.26 -6.97
C ILE A 128 -2.89 -3.70 -6.69
N LYS A 129 -3.63 -4.16 -7.71
CA LYS A 129 -4.99 -4.69 -7.59
C LYS A 129 -5.03 -5.93 -6.69
N ASP A 130 -4.15 -6.91 -6.92
CA ASP A 130 -4.10 -8.13 -6.11
C ASP A 130 -3.67 -7.81 -4.65
N ILE A 131 -2.75 -6.84 -4.45
CA ILE A 131 -2.41 -6.35 -3.10
C ILE A 131 -3.64 -5.75 -2.40
N ILE A 132 -4.38 -4.88 -3.07
CA ILE A 132 -5.57 -4.23 -2.51
C ILE A 132 -6.65 -5.27 -2.21
N HIS A 133 -6.90 -6.21 -3.13
CA HIS A 133 -7.90 -7.24 -2.95
C HIS A 133 -7.65 -8.10 -1.70
N ILE A 134 -6.38 -8.44 -1.42
CA ILE A 134 -6.02 -9.26 -0.26
C ILE A 134 -6.07 -8.45 1.05
N CYS A 135 -5.78 -7.15 1.00
CA CYS A 135 -5.61 -6.32 2.19
C CYS A 135 -6.85 -5.51 2.58
N THR A 136 -7.91 -5.47 1.77
CA THR A 136 -9.05 -4.55 1.97
C THR A 136 -10.40 -5.16 1.64
N ASN A 137 -11.42 -4.69 2.36
CA ASN A 137 -12.83 -4.97 2.11
C ASN A 137 -13.50 -3.79 1.40
N ASP A 138 -14.76 -3.98 1.03
CA ASP A 138 -15.60 -2.91 0.51
C ASP A 138 -15.75 -1.78 1.55
N GLY A 139 -15.66 -0.53 1.08
CA GLY A 139 -15.77 0.67 1.90
C GLY A 139 -14.46 1.18 2.49
N ASP A 140 -13.39 0.36 2.48
CA ASP A 140 -12.07 0.74 2.99
C ASP A 140 -11.44 1.88 2.17
N ILE A 141 -10.53 2.62 2.81
CA ILE A 141 -9.78 3.74 2.22
C ILE A 141 -8.33 3.31 1.99
N ILE A 142 -7.88 3.37 0.75
CA ILE A 142 -6.51 3.11 0.34
C ILE A 142 -5.74 4.43 0.25
N LEU A 143 -4.68 4.59 1.04
CA LEU A 143 -3.79 5.75 0.98
C LEU A 143 -2.49 5.41 0.25
N ASP A 144 -2.14 6.19 -0.76
CA ASP A 144 -0.86 6.14 -1.45
C ASP A 144 -0.19 7.52 -1.42
N CYS A 145 0.83 7.65 -0.57
CA CYS A 145 1.57 8.91 -0.40
C CYS A 145 2.61 9.16 -1.51
N PHE A 146 2.72 8.28 -2.50
CA PHE A 146 3.66 8.38 -3.62
C PHE A 146 2.94 8.06 -4.93
N GLY A 147 1.88 8.82 -5.21
CA GLY A 147 0.88 8.47 -6.22
C GLY A 147 1.41 8.28 -7.64
N GLY A 148 2.51 8.93 -8.02
CA GLY A 148 3.19 8.71 -9.28
C GLY A 148 2.24 8.85 -10.47
N SER A 149 2.27 7.84 -11.34
CA SER A 149 1.38 7.76 -12.50
C SER A 149 -0.08 7.40 -12.16
N GLY A 150 -0.49 7.37 -10.90
CA GLY A 150 -1.87 7.04 -10.49
C GLY A 150 -2.22 5.55 -10.60
N THR A 151 -1.23 4.65 -10.53
CA THR A 151 -1.47 3.20 -10.65
C THR A 151 -2.41 2.68 -9.56
N THR A 152 -2.30 3.18 -8.33
CA THR A 152 -3.16 2.76 -7.21
C THR A 152 -4.63 3.11 -7.45
N ALA A 153 -4.93 4.32 -7.93
CA ALA A 153 -6.30 4.67 -8.31
C ALA A 153 -6.84 3.78 -9.43
N LYS A 154 -6.04 3.51 -10.48
CA LYS A 154 -6.46 2.60 -11.55
C LYS A 154 -6.80 1.21 -11.01
N ALA A 155 -5.98 0.68 -10.11
CA ALA A 155 -6.21 -0.62 -9.47
C ALA A 155 -7.49 -0.65 -8.62
N VAL A 156 -7.72 0.37 -7.79
CA VAL A 156 -8.95 0.49 -6.98
C VAL A 156 -10.19 0.55 -7.88
N THR A 157 -10.16 1.39 -8.92
CA THR A 157 -11.30 1.56 -9.82
C THR A 157 -11.60 0.28 -10.60
N GLN A 158 -10.57 -0.42 -11.09
CA GLN A 158 -10.74 -1.72 -11.75
C GLN A 158 -11.34 -2.75 -10.79
N LEU A 159 -10.84 -2.83 -9.56
CA LEU A 159 -11.35 -3.79 -8.58
C LEU A 159 -12.82 -3.52 -8.25
N ASN A 160 -13.19 -2.26 -7.97
CA ASN A 160 -14.57 -1.87 -7.71
C ASN A 160 -15.51 -2.19 -8.89
N GLN A 161 -15.02 -2.05 -10.14
CA GLN A 161 -15.80 -2.42 -11.33
C GLN A 161 -16.00 -3.94 -11.43
N GLU A 162 -14.96 -4.72 -11.14
CA GLU A 162 -14.98 -6.18 -11.24
C GLU A 162 -15.89 -6.83 -10.20
N ASN A 163 -15.92 -6.31 -8.98
CA ASN A 163 -16.68 -6.91 -7.87
C ASN A 163 -17.89 -6.07 -7.41
N ASN A 164 -18.23 -5.00 -8.13
CA ASN A 164 -19.25 -4.02 -7.73
C ASN A 164 -19.03 -3.45 -6.31
N GLY A 165 -17.76 -3.29 -5.93
CA GLY A 165 -17.33 -2.75 -4.65
C GLY A 165 -17.30 -1.22 -4.62
N ASN A 166 -17.02 -0.67 -3.43
CA ASN A 166 -17.03 0.77 -3.17
C ASN A 166 -15.81 1.24 -2.35
N ARG A 167 -14.65 0.61 -2.56
CA ARG A 167 -13.37 1.05 -1.98
C ARG A 167 -13.05 2.47 -2.41
N LYS A 168 -12.42 3.24 -1.53
CA LYS A 168 -12.03 4.63 -1.77
C LYS A 168 -10.51 4.73 -1.83
N PHE A 169 -10.00 5.78 -2.46
CA PHE A 169 -8.56 6.05 -2.44
C PHE A 169 -8.26 7.50 -2.12
N ILE A 170 -7.07 7.73 -1.54
CA ILE A 170 -6.43 9.03 -1.38
C ILE A 170 -5.03 8.90 -1.96
N LEU A 171 -4.68 9.79 -2.89
CA LEU A 171 -3.37 9.86 -3.52
C LEU A 171 -2.72 11.18 -3.17
N CYS A 172 -1.46 11.13 -2.72
CA CYS A 172 -0.61 12.31 -2.56
C CYS A 172 0.50 12.28 -3.62
N GLU A 173 0.71 13.40 -4.28
CA GLU A 173 1.77 13.59 -5.27
C GLU A 173 2.23 15.06 -5.20
N GLN A 174 3.53 15.28 -5.41
CA GLN A 174 4.19 16.59 -5.30
C GLN A 174 4.89 17.03 -6.58
N MET A 175 4.97 16.16 -7.60
CA MET A 175 5.69 16.44 -8.84
C MET A 175 4.85 17.24 -9.84
N ASN A 176 5.51 17.89 -10.80
CA ASN A 176 4.86 18.77 -11.78
C ASN A 176 4.04 18.07 -12.88
N TYR A 177 3.99 16.74 -12.89
CA TYR A 177 3.25 15.95 -13.88
C TYR A 177 1.81 15.64 -13.47
N ILE A 178 1.38 16.06 -12.27
CA ILE A 178 0.06 15.71 -11.68
C ILE A 178 -1.08 15.95 -12.67
N ASP A 179 -1.17 17.17 -13.22
CA ASP A 179 -2.25 17.57 -14.12
C ASP A 179 -2.21 16.86 -15.48
N LYS A 180 -1.02 16.47 -15.92
CA LYS A 180 -0.79 15.90 -17.26
C LYS A 180 -0.89 14.39 -17.27
N VAL A 181 -0.55 13.73 -16.16
CA VAL A 181 -0.44 12.27 -16.08
C VAL A 181 -1.39 11.73 -15.02
N THR A 182 -1.20 12.09 -13.75
CA THR A 182 -1.92 11.46 -12.63
C THR A 182 -3.42 11.70 -12.71
N ILE A 183 -3.85 12.96 -12.79
CA ILE A 183 -5.27 13.34 -12.89
C ILE A 183 -5.89 12.75 -14.15
N LYS A 184 -5.24 12.94 -15.31
CA LYS A 184 -5.75 12.46 -16.61
C LYS A 184 -5.93 10.95 -16.65
N ARG A 185 -5.03 10.20 -16.01
CA ARG A 185 -5.16 8.74 -15.93
C ARG A 185 -6.33 8.33 -15.05
N ILE A 186 -6.53 9.01 -13.91
CA ILE A 186 -7.66 8.75 -13.01
C ILE A 186 -8.97 9.03 -13.74
N GLU A 187 -9.12 10.22 -14.32
CA GLU A 187 -10.31 10.63 -15.08
C GLU A 187 -10.65 9.63 -16.19
N LYS A 188 -9.64 9.17 -16.95
CA LYS A 188 -9.84 8.19 -18.03
C LYS A 188 -10.35 6.84 -17.54
N ASN A 189 -9.93 6.40 -16.36
CA ASN A 189 -10.28 5.07 -15.82
C ASN A 189 -11.49 5.11 -14.89
N LEU A 190 -11.98 6.29 -14.51
CA LEU A 190 -13.13 6.47 -13.63
C LEU A 190 -14.44 6.17 -14.38
N SER A 191 -15.28 5.30 -13.82
CA SER A 191 -16.63 5.07 -14.36
C SER A 191 -17.58 6.22 -14.01
N SER A 192 -18.66 6.40 -14.76
CA SER A 192 -19.69 7.43 -14.55
C SER A 192 -20.30 7.48 -13.13
N ASN A 193 -20.29 6.36 -12.40
CA ASN A 193 -20.91 6.27 -11.07
C ASN A 193 -19.98 6.63 -9.91
N HIS A 194 -18.72 6.96 -10.21
CA HIS A 194 -17.71 7.30 -9.20
C HIS A 194 -17.29 8.76 -9.33
N THR A 195 -16.95 9.38 -8.20
CA THR A 195 -16.52 10.78 -8.14
C THR A 195 -15.03 10.88 -7.81
N PHE A 196 -14.36 11.85 -8.39
CA PHE A 196 -12.97 12.20 -8.09
C PHE A 196 -12.87 13.68 -7.74
N CYS A 197 -12.06 14.00 -6.73
CA CYS A 197 -11.78 15.36 -6.31
C CYS A 197 -10.26 15.54 -6.27
N TYR A 198 -9.79 16.64 -6.85
CA TYR A 198 -8.41 17.09 -6.77
C TYR A 198 -8.35 18.34 -5.88
N ALA A 199 -7.35 18.40 -5.01
CA ALA A 199 -7.11 19.53 -4.14
C ALA A 199 -5.60 19.75 -3.95
N GLU A 200 -5.21 21.00 -3.77
CA GLU A 200 -3.84 21.40 -3.46
C GLU A 200 -3.77 22.10 -2.11
N LEU A 201 -2.61 22.03 -1.47
CA LEU A 201 -2.34 22.79 -0.26
C LEU A 201 -2.12 24.27 -0.62
N THR A 202 -2.82 25.17 0.07
CA THR A 202 -2.59 26.61 -0.10
C THR A 202 -1.16 26.98 0.31
N LYS A 203 -0.38 27.48 -0.65
CA LYS A 203 1.03 27.82 -0.46
C LYS A 203 1.18 29.13 0.32
N LEU A 204 2.05 29.08 1.33
CA LEU A 204 2.50 30.24 2.08
C LEU A 204 3.95 30.55 1.68
N ASN A 205 4.98 30.12 2.44
CA ASN A 205 6.37 30.27 2.00
C ASN A 205 6.69 29.45 0.74
N GLY A 206 5.91 28.40 0.43
CA GLY A 206 6.07 27.59 -0.77
C GLY A 206 6.03 28.42 -2.06
N LYS A 207 5.25 29.52 -2.08
CA LYS A 207 5.19 30.41 -3.26
C LYS A 207 6.53 31.07 -3.56
N TYR A 208 7.29 31.44 -2.52
CA TYR A 208 8.61 32.03 -2.68
C TYR A 208 9.63 30.99 -3.17
N ILE A 209 9.51 29.73 -2.72
CA ILE A 209 10.36 28.65 -3.24
C ILE A 209 10.14 28.47 -4.74
N ASP A 210 8.89 28.48 -5.20
CA ASP A 210 8.57 28.39 -6.62
C ASP A 210 9.14 29.57 -7.42
N GLU A 211 9.02 30.80 -6.90
CA GLU A 211 9.60 32.01 -7.50
C GLU A 211 11.13 31.95 -7.55
N ILE A 212 11.78 31.52 -6.47
CA ILE A 212 13.25 31.38 -6.39
C ILE A 212 13.74 30.36 -7.43
N ASN A 213 13.07 29.22 -7.54
CA ASN A 213 13.46 28.17 -8.49
C ASN A 213 13.34 28.64 -9.95
N LYS A 214 12.27 29.39 -10.27
CA LYS A 214 12.02 29.95 -11.61
C LYS A 214 12.91 31.14 -11.97
N SER A 215 13.51 31.80 -10.98
CA SER A 215 14.38 32.95 -11.19
C SER A 215 15.66 32.58 -11.93
N ASN A 216 16.10 33.46 -12.84
CA ASN A 216 17.34 33.31 -13.62
C ASN A 216 18.35 34.42 -13.37
N SER A 217 18.08 35.35 -12.44
CA SER A 217 18.95 36.49 -12.18
C SER A 217 19.05 36.84 -10.70
N THR A 218 20.22 37.34 -10.30
CA THR A 218 20.47 37.86 -8.94
C THR A 218 19.50 38.99 -8.58
N LYS A 219 19.16 39.85 -9.55
CA LYS A 219 18.23 40.98 -9.34
C LYS A 219 16.84 40.49 -8.96
N ASP A 220 16.36 39.43 -9.62
CA ASP A 220 15.07 38.83 -9.30
C ASP A 220 15.09 38.20 -7.89
N LEU A 221 16.18 37.52 -7.53
CA LEU A 221 16.35 36.96 -6.19
C LEU A 221 16.35 38.03 -5.09
N ILE A 222 16.99 39.18 -5.33
CA ILE A 222 16.95 40.32 -4.39
C ILE A 222 15.53 40.89 -4.29
N ARG A 223 14.79 40.97 -5.40
CA ARG A 223 13.39 41.39 -5.38
C ARG A 223 12.53 40.42 -4.56
N ILE A 224 12.72 39.11 -4.74
CA ILE A 224 12.03 38.08 -3.96
C ILE A 224 12.37 38.22 -2.47
N TRP A 225 13.63 38.47 -2.12
CA TRP A 225 14.03 38.75 -0.74
C TRP A 225 13.26 39.93 -0.12
N GLN A 226 13.08 41.03 -0.86
CA GLN A 226 12.27 42.16 -0.36
C GLN A 226 10.80 41.77 -0.14
N SER A 227 10.24 40.89 -0.98
CA SER A 227 8.89 40.34 -0.78
C SER A 227 8.81 39.43 0.43
N ILE A 228 9.82 38.58 0.66
CA ILE A 228 9.91 37.71 1.84
C ILE A 228 9.94 38.54 3.11
N LYS A 229 10.73 39.63 3.16
CA LYS A 229 10.77 40.51 4.35
C LYS A 229 9.43 41.16 4.68
N LYS A 230 8.55 41.36 3.70
CA LYS A 230 7.25 42.02 3.90
C LYS A 230 6.15 41.09 4.40
N GLY A 231 6.19 39.80 4.04
CA GLY A 231 5.09 38.89 4.35
C GLY A 231 5.44 37.39 4.32
N GLY A 232 6.73 37.06 4.32
CA GLY A 232 7.22 35.69 4.45
C GLY A 232 7.68 35.39 5.87
N PHE A 233 7.60 34.12 6.26
CA PHE A 233 8.06 33.65 7.56
C PHE A 233 9.53 33.22 7.45
N LEU A 234 10.39 33.84 8.25
CA LEU A 234 11.82 33.56 8.27
C LEU A 234 12.16 32.50 9.30
N SER A 235 13.16 31.68 9.00
CA SER A 235 13.76 30.80 10.00
C SER A 235 14.32 31.63 11.15
N ILE A 236 14.11 31.18 12.39
CA ILE A 236 14.59 31.86 13.60
C ILE A 236 16.11 32.08 13.63
N LYS A 237 16.85 31.34 12.80
CA LYS A 237 18.31 31.45 12.67
C LYS A 237 18.76 32.61 11.79
N VAL A 238 17.82 33.38 11.22
CA VAL A 238 18.12 34.43 10.25
C VAL A 238 17.72 35.79 10.81
N ASP A 239 18.69 36.69 10.90
CA ASP A 239 18.43 38.12 11.07
C ASP A 239 18.36 38.80 9.70
N PRO A 240 17.18 39.26 9.24
CA PRO A 240 17.07 39.97 7.97
C PRO A 240 17.91 41.25 7.88
N LYS A 241 18.21 41.91 9.02
CA LYS A 241 19.09 43.10 9.03
C LYS A 241 20.54 42.72 8.76
N GLU A 242 20.97 41.56 9.25
CA GLU A 242 22.32 41.04 8.98
C GLU A 242 22.48 40.65 7.51
N PHE A 243 21.44 40.06 6.90
CA PHE A 243 21.43 39.80 5.48
C PHE A 243 21.56 41.10 4.67
N ASP A 244 20.74 42.12 4.97
CA ASP A 244 20.74 43.40 4.24
C ASP A 244 22.13 44.09 4.29
N LYS A 245 22.86 43.98 5.41
CA LYS A 245 24.24 44.48 5.54
C LYS A 245 25.25 43.73 4.67
N ASN A 246 24.98 42.46 4.38
CA ASN A 246 25.89 41.55 3.69
C ASN A 246 25.43 41.18 2.27
N VAL A 247 24.49 41.94 1.67
CA VAL A 247 23.97 41.68 0.32
C VAL A 247 25.09 41.59 -0.72
N SER A 248 26.14 42.40 -0.59
CA SER A 248 27.30 42.35 -1.49
C SER A 248 28.05 41.01 -1.45
N ASN A 249 28.00 40.28 -0.34
CA ASN A 249 28.55 38.93 -0.25
C ASN A 249 27.61 37.89 -0.87
N PHE A 250 26.30 38.08 -0.74
CA PHE A 250 25.30 37.25 -1.42
C PHE A 250 25.41 37.37 -2.94
N GLU A 251 25.60 38.58 -3.48
CA GLU A 251 25.76 38.83 -4.92
C GLU A 251 26.99 38.14 -5.53
N LYS A 252 28.03 37.88 -4.73
CA LYS A 252 29.25 37.18 -5.17
C LYS A 252 29.07 35.66 -5.30
N LEU A 253 28.04 35.09 -4.67
CA LEU A 253 27.74 33.67 -4.81
C LEU A 253 27.26 33.36 -6.24
N ASN A 254 27.46 32.11 -6.69
CA ASN A 254 26.82 31.66 -7.93
C ASN A 254 25.29 31.58 -7.73
N LEU A 255 24.55 31.61 -8.83
CA LEU A 255 23.08 31.67 -8.80
C LEU A 255 22.45 30.49 -8.05
N GLU A 256 23.00 29.28 -8.17
CA GLU A 256 22.48 28.09 -7.49
C GLU A 256 22.64 28.19 -5.96
N ASP A 257 23.78 28.70 -5.50
CA ASP A 257 24.01 28.91 -4.08
C ASP A 257 23.19 30.08 -3.54
N GLN A 258 22.93 31.12 -4.34
CA GLN A 258 21.98 32.19 -4.00
C GLN A 258 20.56 31.64 -3.81
N LYS A 259 20.08 30.79 -4.72
CA LYS A 259 18.77 30.13 -4.61
C LYS A 259 18.69 29.27 -3.36
N LYS A 260 19.66 28.38 -3.15
CA LYS A 260 19.73 27.51 -1.96
C LYS A 260 19.75 28.31 -0.67
N PHE A 261 20.49 29.41 -0.64
CA PHE A 261 20.55 30.31 0.50
C PHE A 261 19.17 30.89 0.82
N LEU A 262 18.49 31.49 -0.16
CA LEU A 262 17.16 32.07 0.06
C LEU A 262 16.12 31.02 0.48
N ILE A 263 16.16 29.81 -0.08
CA ILE A 263 15.28 28.71 0.34
C ILE A 263 15.57 28.31 1.79
N LYS A 264 16.83 28.31 2.21
CA LYS A 264 17.23 27.98 3.60
C LYS A 264 16.79 29.03 4.61
N VAL A 265 16.61 30.27 4.16
CA VAL A 265 16.20 31.39 5.02
C VAL A 265 14.71 31.33 5.38
N LEU A 266 13.88 30.72 4.54
CA LEU A 266 12.46 30.53 4.81
C LEU A 266 12.23 29.52 5.94
N ASP A 267 11.23 29.79 6.79
CA ASP A 267 10.73 28.79 7.72
C ASP A 267 9.95 27.71 6.95
N LYS A 268 10.42 26.47 7.05
CA LYS A 268 9.85 25.32 6.36
C LYS A 268 8.60 24.77 7.04
N ASN A 269 8.33 25.14 8.30
CA ASN A 269 7.07 24.81 8.95
C ASN A 269 5.90 25.64 8.40
N HIS A 270 6.22 26.73 7.70
CA HIS A 270 5.27 27.69 7.13
C HIS A 270 5.26 27.64 5.59
N LEU A 271 5.52 26.48 4.99
CA LEU A 271 5.44 26.31 3.52
C LEU A 271 4.01 26.39 3.00
N TYR A 272 3.05 25.95 3.81
CA TYR A 272 1.63 25.92 3.50
C TYR A 272 0.85 26.51 4.68
N VAL A 273 -0.38 26.93 4.43
CA VAL A 273 -1.27 27.45 5.46
C VAL A 273 -1.69 26.32 6.40
N ASN A 274 -1.50 26.51 7.70
CA ASN A 274 -1.96 25.55 8.71
C ASN A 274 -3.48 25.57 8.82
N TYR A 275 -4.09 24.38 8.98
CA TYR A 275 -5.55 24.28 9.10
C TYR A 275 -6.11 25.11 10.28
N SER A 276 -5.38 25.19 11.39
CA SER A 276 -5.76 26.01 12.56
C SER A 276 -5.92 27.49 12.25
N GLU A 277 -5.28 27.97 11.17
CA GLU A 277 -5.29 29.38 10.78
C GLU A 277 -6.15 29.63 9.52
N ILE A 278 -6.96 28.65 9.09
CA ILE A 278 -7.79 28.75 7.87
C ILE A 278 -8.78 29.93 7.87
N ASN A 279 -9.10 30.47 9.06
CA ASN A 279 -10.00 31.63 9.21
C ASN A 279 -9.26 32.96 9.30
N ASP A 280 -7.93 32.96 9.29
CA ASP A 280 -7.15 34.19 9.25
C ASP A 280 -7.41 34.92 7.91
N LYS A 281 -7.78 36.19 8.01
CA LYS A 281 -8.12 37.01 6.84
C LYS A 281 -6.88 37.34 6.02
N ASP A 282 -5.70 37.35 6.64
CA ASP A 282 -4.44 37.71 5.98
C ASP A 282 -4.03 36.66 4.93
N TYR A 283 -4.50 35.41 5.08
CA TYR A 283 -4.25 34.33 4.11
C TYR A 283 -5.25 34.30 2.94
N GLY A 284 -6.35 35.05 3.02
CA GLY A 284 -7.29 35.19 1.90
C GLY A 284 -7.98 33.90 1.45
N ILE A 285 -8.13 32.91 2.34
CA ILE A 285 -8.79 31.63 2.01
C ILE A 285 -10.28 31.88 1.71
N ILE A 286 -10.74 31.40 0.55
CA ILE A 286 -12.15 31.53 0.13
C ILE A 286 -13.07 30.67 0.99
N ASP A 287 -14.33 31.10 1.14
CA ASP A 287 -15.29 30.42 2.02
C ASP A 287 -15.67 29.02 1.53
N GLU A 288 -15.55 28.76 0.22
CA GLU A 288 -15.73 27.43 -0.34
C GLU A 288 -14.68 26.44 0.15
N ASP A 289 -13.39 26.81 0.15
CA ASP A 289 -12.30 25.96 0.65
C ASP A 289 -12.45 25.69 2.16
N LYS A 290 -12.87 26.71 2.93
CA LYS A 290 -13.18 26.55 4.36
C LYS A 290 -14.30 25.53 4.56
N ARG A 291 -15.37 25.62 3.76
CA ARG A 291 -16.51 24.70 3.81
C ARG A 291 -16.09 23.27 3.45
N LEU A 292 -15.32 23.10 2.37
CA LEU A 292 -14.83 21.79 1.93
C LEU A 292 -13.94 21.13 2.99
N ASN A 293 -13.02 21.87 3.60
CA ASN A 293 -12.18 21.33 4.67
C ASN A 293 -13.01 20.93 5.91
N LYS A 294 -13.99 21.73 6.33
CA LYS A 294 -14.91 21.35 7.43
C LYS A 294 -15.67 20.06 7.13
N GLN A 295 -16.16 19.91 5.91
CA GLN A 295 -16.83 18.69 5.46
C GLN A 295 -15.88 17.49 5.47
N PHE A 296 -14.65 17.66 4.98
CA PHE A 296 -13.65 16.59 4.94
C PHE A 296 -13.31 16.05 6.33
N TYR A 297 -13.04 16.94 7.30
CA TYR A 297 -12.72 16.55 8.68
C TYR A 297 -13.95 16.18 9.52
N SER A 298 -15.16 16.17 8.93
CA SER A 298 -16.41 15.89 9.64
C SER A 298 -16.61 16.75 10.89
N LEU A 299 -16.08 17.97 10.88
CA LEU A 299 -16.22 18.93 11.98
C LEU A 299 -17.63 19.53 11.86
N LYS A 300 -18.50 19.19 12.82
CA LYS A 300 -19.82 19.78 12.97
C LYS A 300 -19.74 21.26 13.33
#